data_AF-A0A2C9VDF8-F1
#
_entry.id   AF-A0A2C9VDF8-F1
#
_cell.length_a   1.000
_cell.length_b   1.000
_cell.length_c   1.000
_cell.angle_alpha   90.00
_cell.angle_beta   90.00
_cell.angle_gamma   90.00
#
_symmetry.space_group_name_H-M   'P 1'
#
loop_
_entity.id
_entity.type
_entity.pdbx_description
1 polymer ?
#
loop_
_entity_poly.entity_id
_entity_poly.type
_entity_poly.pdbx_seq_one_letter_code
_entity_poly.pdbx_strand_id
1 'polypeptide(L)'
;MKLFFYVLLSLLLLLISAEFTQSVAVQRAHAVRIPEHTCHKKIDIKTCDFQKCNKECAKETLGVGDCRNALCFCTYYCKQPPI
;
A
#
# COMPACT_ATOMS: atom_id res chain seq x y z
N MET A 1 -37.27 -8.01 -31.40
CA MET A 1 -35.84 -8.40 -31.49
C MET A 1 -34.86 -7.33 -31.04
N LYS A 2 -35.01 -6.04 -31.41
CA LYS A 2 -34.03 -4.98 -31.05
C LYS A 2 -33.90 -4.70 -29.55
N LEU A 3 -35.02 -4.72 -28.81
CA LEU A 3 -35.04 -4.46 -27.36
C LEU A 3 -34.31 -5.55 -26.56
N PHE A 4 -34.50 -6.81 -26.95
CA PHE A 4 -33.86 -7.97 -26.32
C PHE A 4 -32.33 -7.92 -26.47
N PHE A 5 -31.85 -7.53 -27.66
CA PHE A 5 -30.43 -7.34 -27.91
C PHE A 5 -29.81 -6.24 -27.03
N TYR A 6 -30.55 -5.15 -26.80
CA TYR A 6 -30.10 -4.05 -25.95
C TYR A 6 -29.99 -4.46 -24.48
N VAL A 7 -30.96 -5.23 -23.98
CA VAL A 7 -30.94 -5.76 -22.61
C VAL A 7 -29.76 -6.72 -22.41
N LEU A 8 -29.49 -7.58 -23.39
CA LEU A 8 -28.36 -8.53 -23.33
C LEU A 8 -27.01 -7.79 -23.32
N LEU A 9 -26.87 -6.76 -24.18
CA LEU A 9 -25.67 -5.93 -24.26
C LEU A 9 -25.39 -5.16 -22.97
N SER A 10 -26.44 -4.59 -22.35
CA SER A 10 -26.32 -3.90 -21.06
C SER A 10 -25.91 -4.86 -19.93
N LEU A 11 -26.41 -6.09 -19.92
CA LEU A 11 -25.99 -7.12 -18.94
C LEU A 11 -24.52 -7.49 -19.08
N LEU A 12 -24.05 -7.66 -20.32
CA LEU A 12 -22.65 -7.95 -20.63
C LEU A 12 -21.71 -6.83 -20.14
N LEU A 13 -22.10 -5.57 -20.37
CA LEU A 13 -21.31 -4.41 -19.90
C LEU A 13 -21.23 -4.33 -18.37
N LEU A 14 -22.30 -4.66 -17.66
CA LEU A 14 -22.31 -4.70 -16.18
C LEU A 14 -21.38 -5.78 -15.63
N LEU A 15 -21.37 -6.97 -16.24
CA LEU A 15 -20.48 -8.06 -15.82
C LEU A 15 -19.00 -7.70 -15.97
N ILE A 16 -18.63 -7.01 -17.06
CA ILE A 16 -17.25 -6.56 -17.31
C ILE A 16 -16.81 -5.49 -16.28
N SER A 17 -17.73 -4.67 -15.78
CA SER A 17 -17.41 -3.63 -14.79
C SER A 17 -17.13 -4.17 -13.38
N ALA A 18 -17.63 -5.37 -13.05
CA ALA A 18 -17.46 -5.96 -11.71
C ALA A 18 -16.05 -6.51 -11.47
N GLU A 19 -15.26 -6.74 -12.52
CA GLU A 19 -13.91 -7.33 -12.39
C GLU A 19 -12.80 -6.31 -12.19
N PHE A 20 -13.09 -5.01 -12.24
CA PHE A 20 -12.09 -3.96 -12.02
C PHE A 20 -11.89 -3.68 -10.53
N THR A 21 -11.56 -4.72 -9.77
CA THR A 21 -10.98 -4.52 -8.44
C THR A 21 -9.54 -4.04 -8.68
N GLN A 22 -9.35 -2.73 -8.76
CA GLN A 22 -8.00 -2.14 -8.75
C GLN A 22 -7.33 -2.59 -7.45
N SER A 23 -6.51 -3.64 -7.54
CA SER A 23 -5.38 -3.79 -6.63
C SER A 23 -4.51 -2.57 -6.93
N VAL A 24 -4.73 -1.50 -6.16
CA VAL A 24 -3.79 -0.39 -6.10
C VAL A 24 -2.54 -1.01 -5.50
N ALA A 25 -1.72 -1.62 -6.35
CA ALA A 25 -0.33 -1.81 -6.06
C ALA A 25 0.19 -0.39 -5.90
N VAL A 26 0.19 0.09 -4.65
CA VAL A 26 0.97 1.25 -4.25
C VAL A 26 2.39 0.86 -4.61
N GLN A 27 2.80 1.18 -5.84
CA GLN A 27 4.20 1.20 -6.22
C GLN A 27 4.81 2.11 -5.18
N ARG A 28 5.52 1.50 -4.22
CA ARG A 28 6.22 2.23 -3.18
C ARG A 28 7.21 3.11 -3.92
N ALA A 29 6.81 4.34 -4.17
CA ALA A 29 7.72 5.41 -4.55
C ALA A 29 8.60 5.60 -3.32
N HIS A 30 9.67 4.81 -3.26
CA HIS A 30 10.72 4.99 -2.29
C HIS A 30 11.44 6.28 -2.70
N ALA A 31 10.91 7.43 -2.24
CA ALA A 31 11.68 8.65 -2.25
C ALA A 31 13.01 8.33 -1.57
N VAL A 32 14.12 8.60 -2.27
CA VAL A 32 15.46 8.42 -1.71
C VAL A 32 15.54 9.30 -0.48
N ARG A 33 15.62 8.69 0.71
CA ARG A 33 15.79 9.42 1.96
C ARG A 33 17.27 9.78 2.13
N ILE A 34 17.52 10.93 2.75
CA ILE A 34 18.87 11.36 3.13
C ILE A 34 19.37 10.41 4.24
N PRO A 35 20.40 9.57 3.99
CA PRO A 35 20.80 8.52 4.92
C PRO A 35 21.15 9.04 6.31
N GLU A 36 21.78 10.20 6.41
CA GLU A 36 22.25 10.85 7.65
C GLU A 36 21.10 11.25 8.59
N HIS A 37 19.88 11.35 8.06
CA HIS A 37 18.67 11.70 8.81
C HIS A 37 17.66 10.56 8.91
N THR A 38 18.04 9.38 8.43
CA THR A 38 17.17 8.21 8.40
C THR A 38 17.41 7.33 9.62
N CYS A 39 16.32 7.05 10.34
CA CYS A 39 16.28 6.13 11.47
C CYS A 39 15.58 4.83 11.08
N HIS A 40 15.93 3.77 11.81
CA HIS A 40 15.41 2.43 11.58
C HIS A 40 14.92 1.81 12.88
N LYS A 41 13.83 1.05 12.79
CA LYS A 41 13.27 0.30 13.93
C LYS A 41 12.79 -1.06 13.45
N LYS A 42 13.03 -2.09 14.25
CA LYS A 42 12.53 -3.45 13.99
C LYS A 42 11.43 -3.75 14.98
N ILE A 43 10.33 -4.30 14.48
CA ILE A 43 9.20 -4.73 15.29
C ILE A 43 9.00 -6.21 15.01
N ASP A 44 9.07 -7.01 16.06
CA ASP A 44 8.82 -8.44 15.98
C ASP A 44 7.32 -8.69 15.85
N ILE A 45 6.92 -9.29 14.74
CA ILE A 45 5.53 -9.61 14.46
C ILE A 45 5.44 -11.04 13.94
N LYS A 46 4.81 -11.92 14.74
CA LYS A 46 4.65 -13.35 14.46
C LYS A 46 4.31 -13.66 13.00
N THR A 47 3.44 -12.85 12.40
CA THR A 47 3.13 -12.83 10.97
C THR A 47 3.23 -11.40 10.48
N CYS A 48 4.05 -11.15 9.45
CA CYS A 48 4.22 -9.80 8.92
C CYS A 48 3.07 -9.40 7.99
N ASP A 49 2.04 -8.80 8.57
CA ASP A 49 1.01 -8.07 7.84
C ASP A 49 1.55 -6.70 7.43
N PHE A 50 1.69 -6.47 6.12
CA PHE A 50 2.21 -5.22 5.58
C PHE A 50 1.36 -4.00 5.97
N GLN A 51 0.02 -4.11 5.99
CA GLN A 51 -0.83 -2.98 6.37
C GLN A 51 -0.62 -2.61 7.83
N LYS A 52 -0.57 -3.62 8.71
CA LYS A 52 -0.30 -3.41 10.13
C LYS A 52 1.11 -2.86 10.35
N CYS A 53 2.11 -3.43 9.70
CA CYS A 53 3.50 -2.96 9.75
C CYS A 53 3.60 -1.50 9.32
N ASN A 54 3.04 -1.15 8.16
CA ASN A 54 3.10 0.21 7.65
C ASN A 54 2.34 1.21 8.53
N LYS A 55 1.18 0.82 9.09
CA LYS A 55 0.42 1.65 10.02
C LYS A 55 1.18 1.91 11.32
N GLU A 56 1.89 0.91 11.85
CA GLU A 56 2.74 1.10 13.02
C GLU A 56 3.94 2.00 12.72
N CYS A 57 4.60 1.81 11.58
CA CYS A 57 5.72 2.67 11.18
C CYS A 57 5.29 4.11 10.85
N ALA A 58 4.07 4.32 10.36
CA ALA A 58 3.52 5.64 10.04
C ALA A 58 3.28 6.53 11.28
N LYS A 59 3.40 5.98 12.50
CA LYS A 59 3.43 6.78 13.74
C LYS A 59 4.72 7.58 13.88
N GLU A 60 5.79 7.14 13.21
CA GLU A 60 7.07 7.83 13.15
C GLU A 60 7.06 8.84 11.98
N THR A 61 7.94 9.84 12.02
CA THR A 61 8.01 10.92 11.02
C THR A 61 8.26 10.39 9.61
N LEU A 62 7.24 10.50 8.74
CA LEU A 62 7.25 9.95 7.37
C LEU A 62 7.70 8.49 7.33
N GLY A 63 7.34 7.72 8.37
CA GLY A 63 7.73 6.34 8.52
C GLY A 63 6.98 5.42 7.57
N VAL A 64 7.72 4.48 7.00
CA VAL A 64 7.19 3.39 6.16
C VAL A 64 7.69 2.06 6.67
N GLY A 65 6.80 1.07 6.62
CA GLY A 65 7.10 -0.30 7.02
C GLY A 65 7.46 -1.17 5.82
N ASP A 66 8.40 -2.07 6.01
CA ASP A 66 8.71 -3.14 5.08
C ASP A 66 8.67 -4.49 5.81
N CYS A 67 8.08 -5.49 5.17
CA CYS A 67 7.94 -6.82 5.74
C CYS A 67 9.06 -7.72 5.24
N ARG A 68 9.83 -8.31 6.18
CA ARG A 68 10.78 -9.38 5.85
C ARG A 68 10.61 -10.51 6.87
N ASN A 69 10.07 -11.64 6.42
CA ASN A 69 9.71 -12.78 7.27
C ASN A 69 8.73 -12.39 8.40
N ALA A 70 9.06 -12.67 9.66
CA ALA A 70 8.29 -12.31 10.85
C ALA A 70 8.71 -10.96 11.45
N LEU A 71 9.31 -10.08 10.66
CA LEU A 71 9.83 -8.80 11.12
C LEU A 71 9.29 -7.67 10.26
N CYS A 72 8.83 -6.63 10.94
CA CYS A 72 8.51 -5.34 10.35
C CYS A 72 9.71 -4.40 10.51
N PHE A 73 10.24 -3.93 9.40
CA PHE A 73 11.34 -2.98 9.32
C PHE A 73 10.76 -1.59 9.03
N CYS A 74 10.78 -0.71 10.01
CA CYS A 74 10.41 0.69 9.82
C CYS A 74 11.64 1.49 9.37
N THR A 75 11.44 2.32 8.35
CA THR A 75 12.38 3.36 7.94
C THR A 75 11.67 4.71 8.03
N TYR A 76 12.22 5.65 8.77
CA TYR A 76 11.59 6.95 9.06
C TYR A 76 12.66 8.05 9.22
N TYR A 77 12.26 9.32 9.21
CA TYR A 77 13.21 10.39 9.54
C TYR A 77 13.35 10.53 11.05
N CYS A 78 14.58 10.63 11.55
CA CYS A 78 14.85 10.80 12.98
C CYS A 78 14.26 12.11 13.55
N LYS A 79 14.11 13.12 12.69
CA LYS A 79 13.53 14.43 12.98
C LYS A 79 12.71 14.88 11.78
N GLN A 80 11.77 15.79 11.99
CA GLN A 80 11.03 16.41 10.89
C GLN A 80 12.00 17.04 9.88
N PRO A 81 12.04 16.58 8.62
CA PRO A 81 12.86 17.23 7.60
C PRO A 81 12.30 18.62 7.33
N PRO A 82 13.17 19.59 6.96
CA PRO A 82 12.72 20.89 6.49
C PRO A 82 11.82 20.72 5.25
N ILE A 83 10.80 21.59 5.16
CA ILE A 83 9.80 21.63 4.09
C ILE A 83 10.38 22.38 2.89
#